data_AF-A0A352S429-F1
#
_entry.id   AF-A0A352S429-F1
#
_cell.length_a   1.000
_cell.length_b   1.000
_cell.length_c   1.000
_cell.angle_alpha   90.00
_cell.angle_beta   90.00
_cell.angle_gamma   90.00
#
_symmetry.space_group_name_H-M   'P 1'
#
loop_
_entity.id
_entity.type
_entity.pdbx_description
1 polymer ?
#
loop_
_entity_poly.entity_id
_entity_poly.type
_entity_poly.pdbx_seq_one_letter_code
_entity_poly.pdbx_strand_id
1 'polypeptide(L)' 'DLPLRLAEFGACHRNEPSGALHGLMRVRGFVQDDAHIFCTEEQ' A
#
# COMPACT_ATOMS: atom_id res chain seq x y z
N ASP A 1 -1.75 -17.73 15.98
CA ASP A 1 -0.52 -18.11 15.28
C ASP A 1 -0.61 -17.83 13.79
N LEU A 2 -1.36 -18.60 13.00
CA LEU A 2 -1.63 -18.28 11.59
C LEU A 2 -3.07 -18.71 11.23
N PRO A 3 -3.80 -18.02 10.32
CA PRO A 3 -3.33 -16.87 9.55
C PRO A 3 -3.35 -15.58 10.38
N LEU A 4 -2.25 -14.84 10.35
CA LEU A 4 -2.12 -13.52 10.94
C LEU A 4 -2.37 -12.47 9.86
N ARG A 5 -3.29 -11.54 10.13
CA ARG A 5 -3.64 -10.45 9.22
C ARG A 5 -3.27 -9.13 9.88
N LEU A 6 -2.39 -8.37 9.25
CA LEU A 6 -1.96 -7.05 9.71
C LEU A 6 -2.36 -6.02 8.65
N ALA A 7 -3.12 -5.01 9.05
CA ALA A 7 -3.59 -3.95 8.16
C ALA A 7 -3.13 -2.58 8.66
N GLU A 8 -2.91 -1.65 7.74
CA GLU A 8 -2.50 -0.28 8.03
C GLU A 8 -3.07 0.68 6.97
N PHE A 9 -3.50 1.86 7.41
CA PHE A 9 -3.66 3.02 6.54
C PHE A 9 -2.30 3.70 6.33
N GLY A 10 -1.46 3.11 5.48
CA GLY A 10 -0.06 3.47 5.30
C GLY A 10 0.13 4.72 4.42
N ALA A 11 0.76 5.75 4.97
CA ALA A 11 1.11 6.96 4.22
C ALA A 11 2.40 6.74 3.41
N CYS A 12 2.27 6.52 2.10
CA CYS A 12 3.39 6.24 1.21
C CYS A 12 3.80 7.48 0.41
N HIS A 13 5.11 7.59 0.16
CA HIS A 13 5.69 8.63 -0.69
C HIS A 13 6.56 8.01 -1.78
N ARG A 14 6.34 8.43 -3.03
CA ARG A 14 7.12 8.01 -4.21
C ARG A 14 7.51 9.21 -5.04
N ASN A 15 8.76 9.27 -5.49
CA ASN A 15 9.25 10.36 -6.34
C ASN A 15 8.87 10.13 -7.81
N GLU A 16 7.56 10.20 -8.09
CA GLU A 16 7.03 10.07 -9.45
C GLU A 16 7.52 11.23 -10.34
N PRO A 17 7.77 10.97 -11.65
CA PRO A 17 8.13 12.01 -12.62
C PRO A 17 7.09 13.13 -12.63
N SER A 18 7.54 14.39 -12.66
CA SER A 18 6.64 15.56 -12.61
C SER A 18 5.63 15.59 -13.75
N GLY A 19 6.04 15.16 -14.96
CA GLY A 19 5.17 15.08 -16.13
C GLY A 19 4.12 13.96 -16.10
N ALA A 20 4.17 13.06 -15.11
CA ALA A 20 3.23 11.94 -14.95
C ALA A 20 2.13 12.21 -13.90
N LEU A 21 2.15 13.34 -13.20
CA LEU A 21 1.16 13.65 -12.17
C LEU A 21 -0.21 14.00 -12.78
N HIS A 22 -1.29 13.54 -12.16
CA HIS A 22 -2.65 13.80 -12.65
C HIS A 22 -3.69 13.88 -11.53
N GLY A 23 -4.10 15.11 -11.18
CA GLY A 23 -5.13 15.37 -10.18
C GLY A 23 -4.88 14.58 -8.88
N LEU A 24 -5.90 13.82 -8.45
CA LEU A 24 -5.79 12.87 -7.33
C LEU A 24 -5.44 11.44 -7.78
N MET A 25 -5.49 11.15 -9.09
CA MET A 25 -5.31 9.79 -9.62
C MET A 25 -3.83 9.38 -9.67
N ARG A 26 -2.91 10.35 -9.71
CA ARG A 26 -1.46 10.07 -9.67
C ARG A 26 -0.71 11.19 -8.97
N VAL A 27 -0.24 10.89 -7.75
CA VAL A 27 0.39 11.83 -6.81
C VAL A 27 1.66 11.23 -6.21
N ARG A 28 2.50 12.08 -5.63
CA ARG A 28 3.73 11.64 -4.93
C ARG A 28 3.51 11.15 -3.51
N GLY A 29 2.38 11.51 -2.90
CA GLY A 29 2.01 11.08 -1.54
C GLY A 29 0.57 10.63 -1.53
N PHE A 30 0.31 9.44 -0.99
CA PHE A 30 -1.02 8.85 -0.91
C PHE A 30 -1.11 7.90 0.30
N VAL A 31 -2.33 7.66 0.78
CA VAL A 31 -2.60 6.71 1.86
C VAL A 31 -3.14 5.43 1.23
N GLN A 32 -2.48 4.30 1.50
CA GLN A 32 -2.92 2.98 1.06
C GLN A 32 -3.73 2.32 2.17
N ASP A 33 -4.88 1.74 1.83
CA ASP A 33 -5.55 0.74 2.66
C ASP A 33 -4.93 -0.61 2.32
N ASP A 34 -3.81 -0.93 2.99
CA ASP A 34 -2.99 -2.10 2.67
C ASP A 34 -2.94 -3.09 3.85
N ALA A 35 -2.75 -4.36 3.52
CA ALA A 35 -2.69 -5.42 4.50
C ALA A 35 -1.77 -6.56 4.06
N HIS A 36 -1.09 -7.16 5.03
CA HIS A 36 -0.27 -8.35 4.85
C HIS A 36 -0.91 -9.52 5.60
N ILE A 37 -1.03 -10.65 4.90
CA ILE A 37 -1.51 -11.92 5.46
C ILE A 37 -0.32 -12.86 5.53
N PHE A 38 0.02 -13.28 6.74
CA PHE A 38 0.99 -14.34 6.99
C PHE A 38 0.19 -15.62 7.23
N CYS A 39 0.45 -16.66 6.44
CA CYS A 39 -0.21 -17.96 6.52
C CYS A 39 0.82 -19.09 6.35
N THR A 40 0.42 -20.32 6.70
CA THR A 40 1.18 -21.52 6.32
C THR A 40 1.01 -21.80 4.83
N GLU A 41 1.90 -22.58 4.22
CA GLU A 41 1.79 -22.93 2.79
C GLU A 41 0.53 -23.75 2.45
N GLU A 42 -0.03 -24.44 3.45
CA GLU A 42 -1.22 -25.28 3.32
C GLU A 42 -2.55 -24.52 3.42
N GLN A 43 -2.50 -23.24 3.84
CA GLN A 43 -3.67 -22.38 4.08
C GLN A 43 -4.06 -21.59 2.83
#